data_AF-A0A2V5VTX9-F1
#
_entry.id   AF-A0A2V5VTX9-F1
#
_cell.length_a   1.000
_cell.length_b   1.000
_cell.length_c   1.000
_cell.angle_alpha   90.00
_cell.angle_beta   90.00
_cell.angle_gamma   90.00
#
_symmetry.space_group_name_H-M   'P 1'
#
loop_
_entity.id
_entity.type
_entity.pdbx_description
1 polymer ?
#
loop_
_entity_poly.entity_id
_entity_poly.type
_entity_poly.pdbx_seq_one_letter_code
_entity_poly.pdbx_strand_id
1 'polypeptide(L)'
;MEQLAADKLPPANDKTSLAALGFLTLGDHFNGNPNDVINDRIDVTSKAFLGLTVSCARCHDHKFDPIPQADYYSLHGIFASSVEPEMKPVISAVNTNYQDYLARHAELDARVQTVRTQSVAAAFGDYKRFGGVYLFATRLPEKERDAYLTKNGAEPARLKNWQRITQGGGRQAASIFAPWNMLSRIPEQRFAEQSRRILGNLDRNERGRQLNPHVMKALKGAAPRSMAELAAIYGNLLANPDPGWQTTVSTLLGDVALRVLPNKQRGQFFALREQSDMLEMVHPGAPARATTLVDGPNPKDSPIFIRGEAENPGEVVPRRFLEVLSGPNRPAFASGNITSAKASSRRPTILAISPRRRAIPSCSITWRAASWKRAGRSRNCTS
;
A
#
# COMPACT_ATOMS: atom_id res chain seq x y z
N MET A 1 15.79 -20.12 -3.67
CA MET A 1 14.32 -20.15 -3.45
C MET A 1 13.93 -19.36 -2.20
N GLU A 2 14.67 -19.48 -1.10
CA GLU A 2 14.37 -18.79 0.17
C GLU A 2 14.15 -17.27 0.00
N GLN A 3 14.96 -16.61 -0.84
CA GLN A 3 14.87 -15.17 -1.12
C GLN A 3 13.54 -14.69 -1.71
N LEU A 4 12.71 -15.59 -2.26
CA LEU A 4 11.41 -15.27 -2.87
C LEU A 4 10.22 -15.97 -2.18
N ALA A 5 10.47 -16.96 -1.32
CA ALA A 5 9.46 -17.93 -0.93
C ALA A 5 9.66 -18.54 0.46
N ALA A 6 10.48 -17.93 1.32
CA ALA A 6 10.79 -18.52 2.62
C ALA A 6 9.54 -18.82 3.47
N ASP A 7 8.45 -18.05 3.29
CA ASP A 7 7.16 -18.25 3.93
C ASP A 7 6.41 -19.51 3.47
N LYS A 8 6.76 -20.08 2.31
CA LYS A 8 6.15 -21.29 1.73
C LYS A 8 7.00 -22.55 1.91
N LEU A 9 8.21 -22.42 2.45
CA LEU A 9 9.04 -23.58 2.74
C LEU A 9 8.40 -24.40 3.89
N PRO A 10 8.56 -25.73 3.89
CA PRO A 10 7.98 -26.59 4.93
C PRO A 10 8.27 -26.01 6.31
N PRO A 11 7.29 -26.04 7.23
CA PRO A 11 7.47 -25.41 8.53
C PRO A 11 8.64 -26.07 9.23
N ALA A 12 9.72 -25.32 9.40
CA ALA A 12 10.65 -25.57 10.46
C ALA A 12 10.11 -24.83 11.69
N ASN A 13 10.33 -25.40 12.88
CA ASN A 13 10.20 -24.64 14.13
C ASN A 13 11.11 -23.38 14.11
N ASP A 14 12.10 -23.37 13.22
CA ASP A 14 12.99 -22.27 12.91
C ASP A 14 12.41 -21.35 11.82
N LYS A 15 12.22 -20.07 12.14
CA LYS A 15 11.73 -19.02 11.22
C LYS A 15 12.84 -18.20 10.59
N THR A 16 14.11 -18.54 10.82
CA THR A 16 15.28 -17.77 10.33
C THR A 16 15.28 -17.58 8.82
N SER A 17 14.77 -18.56 8.07
CA SER A 17 14.65 -18.46 6.60
C SER A 17 13.83 -17.26 6.14
N LEU A 18 12.88 -16.75 6.95
CA LEU A 18 12.10 -15.55 6.63
C LEU A 18 12.99 -14.32 6.40
N ALA A 19 14.19 -14.26 7.00
CA ALA A 19 15.15 -13.19 6.76
C ALA A 19 15.54 -13.07 5.27
N ALA A 20 15.47 -14.17 4.51
CA ALA A 20 15.74 -14.17 3.08
C ALA A 20 14.71 -13.33 2.29
N LEU A 21 13.48 -13.15 2.79
CA LEU A 21 12.49 -12.26 2.16
C LEU A 21 12.86 -10.78 2.29
N GLY A 22 13.91 -10.45 3.07
CA GLY A 22 14.56 -9.15 3.06
C GLY A 22 14.98 -8.70 1.66
N PHE A 23 15.28 -9.64 0.75
CA PHE A 23 15.55 -9.36 -0.66
C PHE A 23 14.43 -8.56 -1.36
N LEU A 24 13.17 -8.74 -0.94
CA LEU A 24 12.02 -8.05 -1.52
C LEU A 24 11.68 -6.74 -0.78
N THR A 25 12.28 -6.46 0.38
CA THR A 25 11.82 -5.37 1.26
C THR A 25 12.91 -4.37 1.63
N LEU A 26 14.20 -4.69 1.45
CA LEU A 26 15.32 -3.81 1.82
C LEU A 26 15.67 -2.75 0.76
N GLY A 27 14.97 -2.74 -0.38
CA GLY A 27 15.12 -1.73 -1.43
C GLY A 27 14.63 -0.35 -1.01
N ASP A 28 14.82 0.64 -1.90
CA ASP A 28 14.35 1.99 -1.67
C ASP A 28 12.83 2.04 -1.51
N HIS A 29 12.37 2.87 -0.57
CA HIS A 29 10.93 3.03 -0.33
C HIS A 29 10.33 4.20 -1.12
N PHE A 30 11.14 4.89 -1.94
CA PHE A 30 10.73 5.94 -2.90
C PHE A 30 9.73 6.97 -2.32
N ASN A 31 10.03 7.52 -1.14
CA ASN A 31 9.14 8.45 -0.42
C ASN A 31 7.71 7.91 -0.21
N GLY A 32 7.57 6.58 -0.09
CA GLY A 32 6.30 5.89 0.06
C GLY A 32 5.51 5.71 -1.24
N ASN A 33 6.11 5.84 -2.43
CA ASN A 33 5.42 5.52 -3.68
C ASN A 33 5.38 3.99 -3.93
N PRO A 34 4.22 3.33 -3.74
CA PRO A 34 4.15 1.87 -3.83
C PRO A 34 4.47 1.34 -5.24
N ASN A 35 4.20 2.11 -6.30
CA ASN A 35 4.45 1.64 -7.66
C ASN A 35 5.93 1.59 -8.02
N ASP A 36 6.72 2.50 -7.46
CA ASP A 36 8.18 2.50 -7.67
C ASP A 36 8.85 1.43 -6.81
N VAL A 37 8.36 1.21 -5.58
CA VAL A 37 8.76 0.06 -4.75
C VAL A 37 8.48 -1.27 -5.47
N ILE A 38 7.28 -1.42 -6.05
CA ILE A 38 6.94 -2.63 -6.81
C ILE A 38 7.81 -2.77 -8.07
N ASN A 39 8.06 -1.66 -8.78
CA ASN A 39 8.95 -1.69 -9.93
C ASN A 39 10.36 -2.17 -9.54
N ASP A 40 10.92 -1.67 -8.45
CA ASP A 40 12.21 -2.11 -7.92
C ASP A 40 12.21 -3.61 -7.57
N ARG A 41 11.14 -4.09 -6.90
CA ARG A 41 10.95 -5.52 -6.60
C ARG A 41 10.92 -6.38 -7.87
N ILE A 42 10.20 -5.95 -8.90
CA ILE A 42 10.17 -6.65 -10.20
C ILE A 42 11.56 -6.62 -10.85
N ASP A 43 12.24 -5.48 -10.83
CA ASP A 43 13.55 -5.29 -11.43
C ASP A 43 14.60 -6.22 -10.82
N VAL A 44 14.74 -6.16 -9.48
CA VAL A 44 15.72 -6.95 -8.75
C VAL A 44 15.41 -8.45 -8.85
N THR A 45 14.13 -8.83 -8.77
CA THR A 45 13.72 -10.24 -8.87
C THR A 45 13.98 -10.80 -10.27
N SER A 46 13.60 -10.06 -11.32
CA SER A 46 13.76 -10.52 -12.70
C SER A 46 15.23 -10.60 -13.11
N LYS A 47 16.04 -9.62 -12.74
CA LYS A 47 17.49 -9.64 -13.01
C LYS A 47 18.19 -10.75 -12.24
N ALA A 48 17.93 -10.89 -10.94
CA ALA A 48 18.65 -11.84 -10.09
C ALA A 48 18.30 -13.30 -10.38
N PHE A 49 17.04 -13.60 -10.70
CA PHE A 49 16.57 -15.00 -10.80
C PHE A 49 16.22 -15.44 -12.22
N LEU A 50 15.91 -14.52 -13.13
CA LEU A 50 15.53 -14.84 -14.51
C LEU A 50 16.61 -14.44 -15.52
N GLY A 51 17.54 -13.55 -15.14
CA GLY A 51 18.51 -12.97 -16.06
C GLY A 51 17.84 -12.06 -17.11
N LEU A 52 16.65 -11.53 -16.83
CA LEU A 52 15.85 -10.72 -17.75
C LEU A 52 15.66 -9.31 -17.20
N THR A 53 15.60 -8.32 -18.09
CA THR A 53 15.25 -6.93 -17.75
C THR A 53 13.78 -6.66 -18.02
N VAL A 54 12.91 -7.01 -17.07
CA VAL A 54 11.45 -6.88 -17.27
C VAL A 54 10.99 -5.41 -17.15
N SER A 55 11.69 -4.57 -16.38
CA SER A 55 11.23 -3.23 -15.99
C SER A 55 11.00 -2.25 -17.14
N CYS A 56 11.66 -2.41 -18.29
CA CYS A 56 11.37 -1.58 -19.46
C CYS A 56 9.94 -1.78 -19.97
N ALA A 57 9.36 -2.96 -19.74
CA ALA A 57 7.98 -3.27 -20.11
C ALA A 57 6.94 -2.47 -19.29
N ARG A 58 7.37 -1.71 -18.27
CA ARG A 58 6.49 -0.83 -17.47
C ARG A 58 5.73 0.17 -18.32
N CYS A 59 6.37 0.78 -19.31
CA CYS A 59 5.78 1.90 -20.05
C CYS A 59 5.28 1.53 -21.45
N HIS A 60 5.85 0.50 -22.05
CA HIS A 60 5.54 0.01 -23.40
C HIS A 60 5.95 -1.46 -23.48
N ASP A 61 5.56 -2.21 -24.51
CA ASP A 61 6.08 -3.56 -24.71
C ASP A 61 7.61 -3.56 -24.77
N HIS A 62 8.25 -4.54 -24.14
CA HIS A 62 9.71 -4.56 -24.06
C HIS A 62 10.34 -4.49 -25.46
N LYS A 63 11.40 -3.68 -25.60
CA LYS A 63 11.94 -3.29 -26.92
C LYS A 63 12.49 -4.46 -27.74
N PHE A 64 13.07 -5.45 -27.07
CA PHE A 64 13.80 -6.54 -27.72
C PHE A 64 13.24 -7.91 -27.35
N ASP A 65 13.08 -8.18 -26.05
CA ASP A 65 12.46 -9.42 -25.56
C ASP A 65 10.94 -9.43 -25.77
N PRO A 66 10.32 -10.60 -26.01
CA PRO A 66 8.87 -10.76 -26.19
C PRO A 66 8.13 -10.71 -24.85
N ILE A 67 8.28 -9.59 -24.14
CA ILE A 67 7.66 -9.32 -22.86
C ILE A 67 6.68 -8.16 -23.07
N PRO A 68 5.38 -8.46 -23.28
CA PRO A 68 4.39 -7.40 -23.42
C PRO A 68 4.25 -6.62 -22.12
N GLN A 69 3.78 -5.38 -22.20
CA GLN A 69 3.47 -4.55 -21.05
C GLN A 69 2.48 -5.27 -20.11
N ALA A 70 1.54 -6.04 -20.67
CA ALA A 70 0.63 -6.90 -19.91
C ALA A 70 1.36 -7.84 -18.94
N ASP A 71 2.49 -8.43 -19.34
CA ASP A 71 3.25 -9.35 -18.48
C ASP A 71 3.94 -8.63 -17.32
N TYR A 72 4.45 -7.41 -17.55
CA TYR A 72 4.94 -6.56 -16.46
C TYR A 72 3.82 -6.29 -15.45
N TYR A 73 2.63 -5.93 -15.93
CA TYR A 73 1.50 -5.63 -15.03
C TYR A 73 0.89 -6.87 -14.37
N SER A 74 1.02 -8.04 -14.98
CA SER A 74 0.74 -9.32 -14.33
C SER A 74 1.66 -9.58 -13.14
N LEU A 75 2.96 -9.27 -13.24
CA LEU A 75 3.90 -9.32 -12.10
C LEU A 75 3.65 -8.20 -11.09
N HIS A 76 3.33 -6.98 -11.56
CA HIS A 76 2.96 -5.86 -10.69
C HIS A 76 1.78 -6.22 -9.80
N GLY A 77 0.74 -6.86 -10.34
CA GLY A 77 -0.40 -7.30 -9.55
C GLY A 77 -0.03 -8.30 -8.43
N ILE A 78 0.99 -9.14 -8.64
CA ILE A 78 1.49 -10.05 -7.60
C ILE A 78 2.05 -9.22 -6.44
N PHE A 79 3.04 -8.36 -6.70
CA PHE A 79 3.68 -7.54 -5.66
C PHE A 79 2.74 -6.46 -5.07
N ALA A 80 1.78 -5.96 -5.83
CA ALA A 80 0.72 -5.06 -5.33
C ALA A 80 -0.26 -5.77 -4.39
N SER A 81 -0.33 -7.10 -4.48
CA SER A 81 -1.13 -7.96 -3.61
C SER A 81 -0.36 -8.48 -2.40
N SER A 82 0.88 -8.03 -2.19
CA SER A 82 1.69 -8.36 -1.03
C SER A 82 1.96 -7.11 -0.19
N VAL A 83 2.05 -7.28 1.13
CA VAL A 83 2.25 -6.18 2.09
C VAL A 83 3.33 -6.53 3.09
N GLU A 84 4.05 -5.53 3.57
CA GLU A 84 4.92 -5.68 4.73
C GLU A 84 4.04 -5.65 5.99
N PRO A 85 4.15 -6.65 6.89
CA PRO A 85 3.36 -6.66 8.10
C PRO A 85 3.83 -5.55 9.04
N GLU A 86 2.89 -4.86 9.68
CA GLU A 86 3.19 -3.81 10.67
C GLU A 86 4.09 -4.34 11.79
N MET A 87 3.80 -5.55 12.28
CA MET A 87 4.70 -6.29 13.15
C MET A 87 5.42 -7.38 12.37
N LYS A 88 6.73 -7.20 12.17
CA LYS A 88 7.60 -8.15 11.47
C LYS A 88 7.70 -9.48 12.26
N PRO A 89 7.74 -10.65 11.60
CA PRO A 89 7.84 -11.94 12.28
C PRO A 89 9.16 -12.06 13.05
N VAL A 90 9.06 -12.57 14.28
CA VAL A 90 10.23 -12.92 15.11
C VAL A 90 10.96 -14.12 14.51
N ILE A 91 12.27 -13.98 14.33
CA ILE A 91 13.16 -15.01 13.78
C ILE A 91 14.26 -15.44 14.73
N SER A 92 14.50 -14.73 15.83
CA SER A 92 15.40 -15.18 16.90
C SER A 92 14.66 -15.89 18.02
N ALA A 93 15.40 -16.61 18.86
CA ALA A 93 14.92 -16.94 20.19
C ALA A 93 14.57 -15.65 20.96
N VAL A 94 13.47 -15.69 21.71
CA VAL A 94 13.10 -14.63 22.63
C VAL A 94 13.83 -14.86 23.95
N ASN A 95 14.25 -13.78 24.61
CA ASN A 95 14.90 -13.86 25.91
C ASN A 95 13.94 -13.46 27.03
N THR A 96 14.43 -13.47 28.27
CA THR A 96 13.65 -13.15 29.47
C THR A 96 13.07 -11.74 29.46
N ASN A 97 13.62 -10.80 28.68
CA ASN A 97 13.18 -9.41 28.59
C ASN A 97 12.11 -9.19 27.50
N TYR A 98 11.71 -10.22 26.75
CA TYR A 98 10.77 -10.08 25.62
C TYR A 98 9.38 -9.60 26.04
N GLN A 99 8.90 -10.02 27.21
CA GLN A 99 7.60 -9.58 27.71
C GLN A 99 7.60 -8.09 28.08
N ASP A 100 8.69 -7.58 28.65
CA ASP A 100 8.86 -6.15 28.93
C ASP A 100 8.92 -5.34 27.62
N TYR A 101 9.63 -5.84 26.59
CA TYR A 101 9.62 -5.24 25.25
C TYR A 101 8.20 -5.15 24.66
N LEU A 102 7.44 -6.25 24.69
CA LEU A 102 6.07 -6.26 24.15
C LEU A 102 5.16 -5.29 24.89
N ALA A 103 5.27 -5.21 26.22
CA ALA A 103 4.49 -4.27 27.02
C ALA A 103 4.80 -2.81 26.65
N ARG A 104 6.09 -2.45 26.51
CA ARG A 104 6.52 -1.11 26.11
C ARG A 104 6.11 -0.76 24.68
N HIS A 105 6.19 -1.71 23.75
CA HIS A 105 5.76 -1.51 22.37
C HIS A 105 4.25 -1.25 22.30
N ALA A 106 3.45 -2.07 23.00
CA ALA A 106 2.00 -1.88 23.07
C ALA A 106 1.61 -0.53 23.70
N GLU A 107 2.36 -0.08 24.72
CA GLU A 107 2.17 1.24 25.33
C GLU A 107 2.44 2.37 24.32
N LEU A 108 3.57 2.31 23.60
CA LEU A 108 3.92 3.30 22.58
C LEU A 108 2.89 3.33 21.45
N ASP A 109 2.45 2.17 20.95
CA ASP A 109 1.41 2.09 19.93
C ASP A 109 0.10 2.72 20.42
N ALA A 110 -0.33 2.40 21.64
CA ALA A 110 -1.52 3.00 22.23
C ALA A 110 -1.40 4.54 22.32
N ARG A 111 -0.22 5.05 22.66
CA ARG A 111 0.06 6.50 22.68
C ARG A 111 0.04 7.11 21.29
N VAL A 112 0.61 6.45 20.28
CA VAL A 112 0.55 6.90 18.87
C VAL A 112 -0.89 6.97 18.39
N GLN A 113 -1.69 5.94 18.64
CA GLN A 113 -3.10 5.92 18.25
C GLN A 113 -3.93 6.96 19.01
N THR A 114 -3.60 7.20 20.28
CA THR A 114 -4.22 8.27 21.08
C THR A 114 -3.96 9.64 20.46
N VAL A 115 -2.70 9.96 20.14
CA VAL A 115 -2.34 11.25 19.49
C VAL A 115 -3.02 11.37 18.13
N ARG A 116 -3.07 10.29 17.33
CA ARG A 116 -3.77 10.29 16.04
C ARG A 116 -5.27 10.58 16.20
N THR A 117 -5.92 9.92 17.16
CA THR A 117 -7.36 10.10 17.42
C THR A 117 -7.66 11.51 17.93
N GLN A 118 -6.88 12.01 18.88
CA GLN A 118 -6.99 13.39 19.37
C GLN A 118 -6.75 14.40 18.26
N SER A 119 -5.80 14.12 17.36
CA SER A 119 -5.50 14.95 16.19
C SER A 119 -6.69 15.03 15.24
N VAL A 120 -7.35 13.91 14.94
CA VAL A 120 -8.57 13.88 14.12
C VAL A 120 -9.68 14.69 14.79
N ALA A 121 -9.91 14.47 16.09
CA ALA A 121 -10.94 15.15 16.85
C ALA A 121 -10.70 16.68 16.91
N ALA A 122 -9.44 17.11 17.08
CA ALA A 122 -9.08 18.52 17.10
C ALA A 122 -9.23 19.19 15.71
N ALA A 123 -8.85 18.50 14.63
CA ALA A 123 -8.87 19.07 13.29
C ALA A 123 -10.26 19.03 12.62
N PHE A 124 -11.02 17.96 12.85
CA PHE A 124 -12.25 17.63 12.13
C PHE A 124 -13.40 17.22 13.06
N GLY A 125 -13.32 17.50 14.36
CA GLY A 125 -14.34 17.09 15.34
C GLY A 125 -15.77 17.38 14.86
N ASP A 126 -16.69 16.50 15.24
CA ASP A 126 -18.09 16.48 14.80
C ASP A 126 -18.28 16.38 13.27
N TYR A 127 -17.31 15.81 12.53
CA TYR A 127 -17.44 15.61 11.07
C TYR A 127 -18.72 14.88 10.66
N LYS A 128 -19.22 13.96 11.51
CA LYS A 128 -20.48 13.24 11.27
C LYS A 128 -21.68 14.18 11.27
N ARG A 129 -21.65 15.21 12.12
CA ARG A 129 -22.75 16.17 12.26
C ARG A 129 -22.63 17.31 11.25
N PHE A 130 -21.43 17.81 11.03
CA PHE A 130 -21.22 19.06 10.29
C PHE A 130 -20.45 18.89 8.97
N GLY A 131 -20.07 17.67 8.58
CA GLY A 131 -19.28 17.46 7.35
C GLY A 131 -19.94 18.06 6.11
N GLY A 132 -21.25 17.85 5.93
CA GLY A 132 -22.01 18.48 4.85
C GLY A 132 -22.06 20.01 4.96
N VAL A 133 -22.23 20.54 6.17
CA VAL A 133 -22.27 21.99 6.46
C VAL A 133 -20.93 22.65 6.10
N TYR A 134 -19.81 22.07 6.55
CA TYR A 134 -18.48 22.58 6.19
C TYR A 134 -18.21 22.48 4.70
N LEU A 135 -18.59 21.38 4.06
CA LEU A 135 -18.47 21.24 2.61
C LEU A 135 -19.24 22.34 1.90
N PHE A 136 -20.53 22.55 2.21
CA PHE A 136 -21.31 23.63 1.60
C PHE A 136 -20.69 25.01 1.82
N ALA A 137 -20.21 25.28 3.04
CA ALA A 137 -19.54 26.55 3.36
C ALA A 137 -18.30 26.80 2.50
N THR A 138 -17.60 25.77 1.99
CA THR A 138 -16.48 25.97 1.04
C THR A 138 -16.89 26.66 -0.28
N ARG A 139 -18.20 26.76 -0.56
CA ARG A 139 -18.78 27.33 -1.78
C ARG A 139 -19.33 28.72 -1.63
N LEU A 140 -19.62 29.11 -0.40
CA LEU A 140 -20.18 30.42 -0.15
C LEU A 140 -19.12 31.50 -0.41
N PRO A 141 -19.55 32.71 -0.82
CA PRO A 141 -18.71 33.89 -0.79
C PRO A 141 -18.05 34.05 0.58
N GLU A 142 -16.79 34.49 0.61
CA GLU A 142 -16.01 34.53 1.85
C GLU A 142 -16.73 35.26 3.00
N LYS A 143 -17.36 36.39 2.68
CA LYS A 143 -18.16 37.21 3.61
C LYS A 143 -19.37 36.51 4.24
N GLU A 144 -19.85 35.41 3.66
CA GLU A 144 -21.06 34.69 4.11
C GLU A 144 -20.75 33.41 4.91
N ARG A 145 -19.50 32.92 4.86
CA ARG A 145 -19.12 31.60 5.39
C ARG A 145 -19.31 31.50 6.89
N ASP A 146 -18.78 32.46 7.64
CA ASP A 146 -18.78 32.41 9.10
C ASP A 146 -20.21 32.53 9.65
N ALA A 147 -21.01 33.42 9.06
CA ALA A 147 -22.43 33.57 9.41
C ALA A 147 -23.21 32.27 9.13
N TYR A 148 -22.99 31.65 7.97
CA TYR A 148 -23.61 30.36 7.63
C TYR A 148 -23.18 29.24 8.60
N LEU A 149 -21.89 29.11 8.89
CA LEU A 149 -21.37 28.08 9.79
C LEU A 149 -21.93 28.25 11.20
N THR A 150 -21.87 29.47 11.73
CA THR A 150 -22.38 29.79 13.07
C THR A 150 -23.88 29.52 13.17
N LYS A 151 -24.67 29.92 12.16
CA LYS A 151 -26.12 29.66 12.10
C LYS A 151 -26.44 28.16 12.13
N ASN A 152 -25.57 27.32 11.58
CA ASN A 152 -25.72 25.87 11.54
C ASN A 152 -24.99 25.15 12.69
N GLY A 153 -24.44 25.88 13.68
CA GLY A 153 -23.75 25.32 14.84
C GLY A 153 -22.35 24.78 14.56
N ALA A 154 -21.76 25.10 13.41
CA ALA A 154 -20.41 24.70 13.02
C ALA A 154 -19.38 25.80 13.37
N GLU A 155 -18.15 25.41 13.67
CA GLU A 155 -17.06 26.29 14.10
C GLU A 155 -16.30 26.87 12.88
N PRO A 156 -16.34 28.19 12.61
CA PRO A 156 -15.71 28.79 11.43
C PRO A 156 -14.22 28.49 11.28
N ALA A 157 -13.49 28.41 12.39
CA ALA A 157 -12.05 28.12 12.42
C ALA A 157 -11.67 26.79 11.75
N ARG A 158 -12.58 25.81 11.68
CA ARG A 158 -12.32 24.50 11.06
C ARG A 158 -12.51 24.50 9.54
N LEU A 159 -13.13 25.52 8.95
CA LEU A 159 -13.43 25.54 7.51
C LEU A 159 -12.18 25.37 6.65
N LYS A 160 -11.06 25.96 7.06
CA LYS A 160 -9.79 25.88 6.33
C LYS A 160 -9.27 24.44 6.23
N ASN A 161 -9.57 23.59 7.21
CA ASN A 161 -9.21 22.16 7.19
C ASN A 161 -10.05 21.40 6.13
N TRP A 162 -11.34 21.74 6.02
CA TRP A 162 -12.24 21.18 5.00
C TRP A 162 -11.92 21.65 3.57
N GLN A 163 -11.43 22.88 3.41
CA GLN A 163 -10.90 23.36 2.13
C GLN A 163 -9.65 22.56 1.71
N ARG A 164 -8.73 22.29 2.65
CA ARG A 164 -7.51 21.52 2.37
C ARG A 164 -7.80 20.08 1.94
N ILE A 165 -8.74 19.39 2.58
CA ILE A 165 -9.05 18.00 2.20
C ILE A 165 -9.75 17.92 0.82
N THR A 166 -10.58 18.91 0.49
CA THR A 166 -11.28 18.94 -0.81
C THR A 166 -10.38 19.36 -1.96
N GLN A 167 -9.39 20.24 -1.74
CA GLN A 167 -8.55 20.82 -2.80
C GLN A 167 -7.15 20.18 -2.91
N GLY A 168 -6.59 19.65 -1.82
CA GLY A 168 -5.21 19.17 -1.75
C GLY A 168 -5.03 17.84 -1.03
N GLY A 169 -6.13 17.12 -0.77
CA GLY A 169 -6.06 15.80 -0.18
C GLY A 169 -5.43 14.79 -1.16
N GLY A 170 -4.66 13.83 -0.64
CA GLY A 170 -4.01 12.80 -1.45
C GLY A 170 -4.97 11.92 -2.25
N ARG A 171 -4.47 10.83 -2.85
CA ARG A 171 -5.24 9.96 -3.77
C ARG A 171 -6.62 9.54 -3.21
N GLN A 172 -6.70 9.19 -1.93
CA GLN A 172 -7.96 8.79 -1.29
C GLN A 172 -8.96 9.93 -1.19
N ALA A 173 -8.52 11.13 -0.79
CA ALA A 173 -9.37 12.32 -0.76
C ALA A 173 -9.89 12.65 -2.17
N ALA A 174 -9.02 12.56 -3.18
CA ALA A 174 -9.41 12.77 -4.57
C ALA A 174 -10.48 11.77 -5.03
N SER A 175 -10.41 10.49 -4.62
CA SER A 175 -11.44 9.50 -4.95
C SER A 175 -12.81 9.79 -4.33
N ILE A 176 -12.85 10.56 -3.22
CA ILE A 176 -14.08 10.88 -2.48
C ILE A 176 -14.64 12.26 -2.85
N PHE A 177 -13.78 13.26 -3.02
CA PHE A 177 -14.17 14.66 -3.23
C PHE A 177 -14.04 15.14 -4.68
N ALA A 178 -13.56 14.32 -5.63
CA ALA A 178 -13.61 14.68 -7.04
C ALA A 178 -15.04 14.95 -7.56
N PRO A 179 -16.08 14.15 -7.24
CA PRO A 179 -17.45 14.47 -7.65
C PRO A 179 -17.93 15.79 -7.09
N TRP A 180 -17.64 16.06 -5.81
CA TRP A 180 -17.88 17.35 -5.17
C TRP A 180 -17.24 18.51 -5.94
N ASN A 181 -15.95 18.40 -6.25
CA ASN A 181 -15.20 19.44 -6.97
C ASN A 181 -15.72 19.66 -8.39
N MET A 182 -16.14 18.61 -9.08
CA MET A 182 -16.63 18.75 -10.45
C MET A 182 -18.06 19.31 -10.51
N LEU A 183 -19.00 18.74 -9.74
CA LEU A 183 -20.40 19.19 -9.74
C LEU A 183 -20.56 20.64 -9.32
N SER A 184 -19.65 21.11 -8.49
CA SER A 184 -19.71 22.47 -8.02
C SER A 184 -19.31 23.58 -8.99
N ARG A 185 -18.75 23.20 -10.14
CA ARG A 185 -18.46 24.15 -11.22
C ARG A 185 -19.71 24.44 -12.04
N ILE A 186 -20.81 23.74 -11.76
CA ILE A 186 -22.09 23.88 -12.46
C ILE A 186 -22.84 25.11 -11.91
N PRO A 187 -23.28 26.04 -12.78
CA PRO A 187 -24.16 27.13 -12.37
C PRO A 187 -25.50 26.62 -11.82
N GLU A 188 -26.02 27.29 -10.80
CA GLU A 188 -27.23 26.86 -10.07
C GLU A 188 -28.43 26.59 -11.00
N GLN A 189 -28.66 27.45 -11.99
CA GLN A 189 -29.80 27.34 -12.93
C GLN A 189 -29.73 26.07 -13.80
N ARG A 190 -28.53 25.51 -13.99
CA ARG A 190 -28.29 24.31 -14.79
C ARG A 190 -27.92 23.10 -13.96
N PHE A 191 -27.93 23.23 -12.63
CA PHE A 191 -27.42 22.20 -11.73
C PHE A 191 -28.15 20.87 -11.90
N ALA A 192 -29.47 20.85 -11.78
CA ALA A 192 -30.24 19.62 -11.81
C ALA A 192 -30.12 18.83 -13.13
N GLU A 193 -29.97 19.51 -14.26
CA GLU A 193 -29.80 18.87 -15.57
C GLU A 193 -28.35 18.37 -15.75
N GLN A 194 -27.37 19.25 -15.56
CA GLN A 194 -25.97 18.93 -15.80
C GLN A 194 -25.43 17.93 -14.76
N SER A 195 -25.88 17.98 -13.50
CA SER A 195 -25.48 17.03 -12.46
C SER A 195 -25.89 15.61 -12.84
N ARG A 196 -27.12 15.41 -13.34
CA ARG A 196 -27.60 14.11 -13.84
C ARG A 196 -26.78 13.60 -15.01
N ARG A 197 -26.53 14.48 -16.00
CA ARG A 197 -25.71 14.12 -17.17
C ARG A 197 -24.29 13.73 -16.79
N ILE A 198 -23.69 14.47 -15.87
CA ILE A 198 -22.34 14.21 -15.38
C ILE A 198 -22.32 12.89 -14.61
N LEU A 199 -23.16 12.73 -13.57
CA LEU A 199 -23.20 11.53 -12.74
C LEU A 199 -23.53 10.26 -13.52
N GLY A 200 -24.35 10.35 -14.57
CA GLY A 200 -24.65 9.22 -15.45
C GLY A 200 -23.41 8.63 -16.15
N ASN A 201 -22.39 9.45 -16.41
CA ASN A 201 -21.17 9.05 -17.11
C ASN A 201 -19.93 9.01 -16.19
N LEU A 202 -20.10 9.33 -14.90
CA LEU A 202 -19.00 9.55 -13.99
C LEU A 202 -18.70 8.31 -13.15
N ASP A 203 -17.97 7.36 -13.69
CA ASP A 203 -17.35 6.29 -12.88
C ASP A 203 -15.88 6.59 -12.54
N ARG A 204 -15.28 7.54 -13.27
CA ARG A 204 -13.87 7.93 -13.18
C ARG A 204 -13.75 9.45 -13.07
N ASN A 205 -12.72 9.95 -12.38
CA ASN A 205 -12.46 11.39 -12.32
C ASN A 205 -11.81 11.93 -13.61
N GLU A 206 -11.52 13.24 -13.66
CA GLU A 206 -10.87 13.91 -14.80
C GLU A 206 -9.53 13.29 -15.22
N ARG A 207 -8.88 12.54 -14.32
CA ARG A 207 -7.63 11.81 -14.59
C ARG A 207 -7.86 10.33 -14.90
N GLY A 208 -9.09 9.89 -15.15
CA GLY A 208 -9.40 8.48 -15.44
C GLY A 208 -9.38 7.54 -14.23
N ARG A 209 -9.24 8.06 -13.00
CA ARG A 209 -9.17 7.25 -11.77
C ARG A 209 -10.55 6.86 -11.28
N GLN A 210 -10.71 5.62 -10.85
CA GLN A 210 -11.96 5.13 -10.28
C GLN A 210 -12.34 5.92 -9.02
N LEU A 211 -13.60 6.37 -8.99
CA LEU A 211 -14.19 7.08 -7.88
C LEU A 211 -14.66 6.12 -6.80
N ASN A 212 -14.76 6.60 -5.56
CA ASN A 212 -15.17 5.74 -4.45
C ASN A 212 -16.59 5.18 -4.67
N PRO A 213 -16.81 3.84 -4.63
CA PRO A 213 -18.12 3.25 -4.91
C PRO A 213 -19.24 3.70 -3.96
N HIS A 214 -18.94 3.93 -2.67
CA HIS A 214 -19.94 4.42 -1.71
C HIS A 214 -20.40 5.83 -2.07
N VAL A 215 -19.47 6.69 -2.49
CA VAL A 215 -19.76 8.05 -2.96
C VAL A 215 -20.61 8.00 -4.22
N MET A 216 -20.20 7.22 -5.23
CA MET A 216 -20.95 7.15 -6.49
C MET A 216 -22.33 6.54 -6.31
N LYS A 217 -22.48 5.50 -5.48
CA LYS A 217 -23.79 4.92 -5.13
C LYS A 217 -24.71 5.96 -4.48
N ALA A 218 -24.19 6.71 -3.51
CA ALA A 218 -24.97 7.76 -2.84
C ALA A 218 -25.41 8.87 -3.80
N LEU A 219 -24.49 9.35 -4.64
CA LEU A 219 -24.77 10.44 -5.59
C LEU A 219 -25.73 10.02 -6.71
N LYS A 220 -25.53 8.85 -7.32
CA LYS A 220 -26.41 8.34 -8.38
C LYS A 220 -27.80 8.01 -7.84
N GLY A 221 -27.89 7.44 -6.63
CA GLY A 221 -29.17 7.10 -6.01
C GLY A 221 -30.00 8.32 -5.60
N ALA A 222 -29.35 9.37 -5.08
CA ALA A 222 -30.05 10.57 -4.61
C ALA A 222 -30.29 11.62 -5.72
N ALA A 223 -29.45 11.65 -6.77
CA ALA A 223 -29.56 12.55 -7.92
C ALA A 223 -29.74 14.05 -7.51
N PRO A 224 -28.70 14.70 -6.95
CA PRO A 224 -28.80 16.03 -6.38
C PRO A 224 -29.22 17.09 -7.41
N ARG A 225 -30.15 17.96 -7.01
CA ARG A 225 -30.70 19.04 -7.83
C ARG A 225 -30.14 20.42 -7.50
N SER A 226 -29.39 20.54 -6.40
CA SER A 226 -28.69 21.76 -6.00
C SER A 226 -27.38 21.44 -5.28
N MET A 227 -26.53 22.45 -5.10
CA MET A 227 -25.33 22.33 -4.26
C MET A 227 -25.66 22.07 -2.79
N ALA A 228 -26.81 22.57 -2.31
CA ALA A 228 -27.27 22.31 -0.95
C ALA A 228 -27.66 20.84 -0.76
N GLU A 229 -28.37 20.25 -1.72
CA GLU A 229 -28.68 18.81 -1.71
C GLU A 229 -27.41 17.96 -1.83
N LEU A 230 -26.46 18.35 -2.70
CA LEU A 230 -25.18 17.66 -2.81
C LEU A 230 -24.43 17.63 -1.47
N ALA A 231 -24.40 18.77 -0.77
CA ALA A 231 -23.77 18.87 0.54
C ALA A 231 -24.48 18.01 1.60
N ALA A 232 -25.81 17.97 1.57
CA ALA A 232 -26.59 17.10 2.45
C ALA A 232 -26.30 15.61 2.20
N ILE A 233 -26.20 15.19 0.93
CA ILE A 233 -25.82 13.80 0.57
C ILE A 233 -24.44 13.46 1.10
N TYR A 234 -23.45 14.35 0.92
CA TYR A 234 -22.11 14.15 1.47
C TYR A 234 -22.11 14.13 3.00
N GLY A 235 -22.91 14.97 3.65
CA GLY A 235 -23.10 14.97 5.10
C GLY A 235 -23.61 13.61 5.60
N ASN A 236 -24.69 13.12 5.00
CA ASN A 236 -25.28 11.81 5.32
C ASN A 236 -24.29 10.66 5.04
N LEU A 237 -23.57 10.74 3.92
CA LEU A 237 -22.56 9.74 3.58
C LEU A 237 -21.44 9.73 4.62
N LEU A 238 -20.85 10.88 4.96
CA LEU A 238 -19.79 10.97 5.96
C LEU A 238 -20.24 10.48 7.35
N ALA A 239 -21.52 10.64 7.66
CA ALA A 239 -22.14 10.16 8.90
C ALA A 239 -22.54 8.67 8.89
N ASN A 240 -22.51 8.00 7.73
CA ASN A 240 -23.01 6.62 7.57
C ASN A 240 -22.30 5.65 8.53
N PRO A 241 -23.02 4.89 9.38
CA PRO A 241 -22.43 4.07 10.42
C PRO A 241 -21.74 2.79 9.92
N ASP A 242 -21.77 2.48 8.61
CA ASP A 242 -21.08 1.33 8.04
C ASP A 242 -19.61 1.26 8.50
N PRO A 243 -19.18 0.19 9.18
CA PRO A 243 -17.84 0.13 9.77
C PRO A 243 -16.72 0.28 8.75
N GLY A 244 -16.83 -0.35 7.58
CA GLY A 244 -15.82 -0.26 6.52
C GLY A 244 -15.66 1.15 5.97
N TRP A 245 -16.79 1.85 5.78
CA TRP A 245 -16.79 3.25 5.41
C TRP A 245 -16.24 4.16 6.51
N GLN A 246 -16.63 3.94 7.77
CA GLN A 246 -16.14 4.72 8.90
C GLN A 246 -14.63 4.56 9.12
N THR A 247 -14.09 3.36 8.92
CA THR A 247 -12.63 3.14 8.88
C THR A 247 -12.00 3.95 7.75
N THR A 248 -12.57 3.88 6.54
CA THR A 248 -12.08 4.63 5.37
C THR A 248 -12.03 6.14 5.64
N VAL A 249 -13.09 6.71 6.19
CA VAL A 249 -13.19 8.14 6.51
C VAL A 249 -12.23 8.52 7.65
N SER A 250 -12.17 7.72 8.71
CA SER A 250 -11.30 8.01 9.87
C SER A 250 -9.82 7.97 9.49
N THR A 251 -9.40 7.01 8.67
CA THR A 251 -8.03 6.95 8.14
C THR A 251 -7.72 8.17 7.28
N LEU A 252 -8.62 8.51 6.34
CA LEU A 252 -8.47 9.70 5.49
C LEU A 252 -8.32 10.97 6.33
N LEU A 253 -9.22 11.19 7.29
CA LEU A 253 -9.18 12.38 8.15
C LEU A 253 -7.93 12.38 9.03
N GLY A 254 -7.48 11.24 9.53
CA GLY A 254 -6.25 11.12 10.32
C GLY A 254 -5.01 11.50 9.56
N ASP A 255 -4.88 11.04 8.32
CA ASP A 255 -3.72 11.35 7.48
C ASP A 255 -3.66 12.82 7.09
N VAL A 256 -4.83 13.47 6.93
CA VAL A 256 -4.92 14.91 6.69
C VAL A 256 -4.72 15.69 7.99
N ALA A 257 -5.22 15.23 9.13
CA ALA A 257 -5.14 15.90 10.42
C ALA A 257 -3.68 16.22 10.79
N LEU A 258 -2.78 15.24 10.62
CA LEU A 258 -1.34 15.42 10.90
C LEU A 258 -0.66 16.50 10.03
N ARG A 259 -1.25 16.86 8.88
CA ARG A 259 -0.73 17.91 7.98
C ARG A 259 -1.26 19.30 8.31
N VAL A 260 -2.43 19.39 8.95
CA VAL A 260 -3.14 20.65 9.19
C VAL A 260 -3.01 21.14 10.63
N LEU A 261 -2.58 20.28 11.55
CA LEU A 261 -2.40 20.61 12.97
C LEU A 261 -1.15 21.45 13.25
N PRO A 262 -1.13 22.14 14.41
CA PRO A 262 0.05 22.87 14.87
C PRO A 262 1.28 21.96 15.04
N ASN A 263 2.47 22.57 14.96
CA ASN A 263 3.76 21.87 15.06
C ASN A 263 3.91 21.02 16.32
N LYS A 264 3.30 21.41 17.45
CA LYS A 264 3.39 20.69 18.73
C LYS A 264 2.81 19.28 18.64
N GLN A 265 1.56 19.13 18.20
CA GLN A 265 0.90 17.82 18.08
C GLN A 265 1.60 16.94 17.04
N ARG A 266 2.01 17.55 15.91
CA ARG A 266 2.79 16.88 14.88
C ARG A 266 4.14 16.37 15.41
N GLY A 267 4.85 17.19 16.19
CA GLY A 267 6.10 16.81 16.84
C GLY A 267 5.91 15.67 17.85
N GLN A 268 4.84 15.69 18.64
CA GLN A 268 4.51 14.58 19.56
C GLN A 268 4.31 13.25 18.81
N PHE A 269 3.59 13.26 17.68
CA PHE A 269 3.40 12.07 16.87
C PHE A 269 4.73 11.50 16.36
N PHE A 270 5.59 12.34 15.80
CA PHE A 270 6.90 11.90 15.29
C PHE A 270 7.85 11.45 16.40
N ALA A 271 7.85 12.12 17.56
CA ALA A 271 8.65 11.70 18.71
C ALA A 271 8.23 10.33 19.26
N LEU A 272 6.93 10.01 19.25
CA LEU A 272 6.45 8.68 19.64
C LEU A 272 6.85 7.60 18.63
N ARG A 273 6.83 7.92 17.33
CA ARG A 273 7.31 7.00 16.28
C ARG A 273 8.79 6.71 16.45
N GLU A 274 9.60 7.75 16.65
CA GLU A 274 11.03 7.60 16.94
C GLU A 274 11.29 6.77 18.21
N GLN A 275 10.50 6.94 19.26
CA GLN A 275 10.59 6.10 20.46
C GLN A 275 10.29 4.63 20.16
N SER A 276 9.31 4.34 19.29
CA SER A 276 9.00 2.97 18.88
C SER A 276 10.14 2.34 18.09
N ASP A 277 10.69 3.08 17.12
CA ASP A 277 11.83 2.63 16.31
C ASP A 277 13.07 2.38 17.19
N MET A 278 13.33 3.27 18.14
CA MET A 278 14.42 3.09 19.12
C MET A 278 14.18 1.89 20.03
N LEU A 279 12.94 1.64 20.47
CA LEU A 279 12.61 0.46 21.27
C LEU A 279 12.93 -0.83 20.50
N GLU A 280 12.61 -0.89 19.21
CA GLU A 280 12.99 -2.05 18.37
C GLU A 280 14.51 -2.19 18.21
N MET A 281 15.25 -1.07 18.16
CA MET A 281 16.68 -1.08 17.89
C MET A 281 17.55 -1.41 19.12
N VAL A 282 17.20 -0.88 20.30
CA VAL A 282 18.12 -0.91 21.46
C VAL A 282 17.61 -1.71 22.65
N HIS A 283 16.33 -2.10 22.68
CA HIS A 283 15.79 -2.80 23.83
C HIS A 283 16.38 -4.21 23.96
N PRO A 284 16.89 -4.64 25.13
CA PRO A 284 17.52 -5.96 25.27
C PRO A 284 16.54 -7.11 25.05
N GLY A 285 15.23 -6.85 25.18
CA GLY A 285 14.16 -7.80 24.86
C GLY A 285 13.65 -7.77 23.41
N ALA A 286 14.11 -6.83 22.57
CA ALA A 286 13.70 -6.77 21.18
C ALA A 286 14.28 -7.98 20.43
N PRO A 287 13.45 -8.84 19.82
CA PRO A 287 13.96 -9.99 19.08
C PRO A 287 14.44 -9.56 17.69
N ALA A 288 15.29 -10.37 17.06
CA ALA A 288 15.53 -10.22 15.64
C ALA A 288 14.22 -10.53 14.90
N ARG A 289 13.81 -9.62 14.01
CA ARG A 289 12.64 -9.77 13.16
C ARG A 289 13.05 -9.79 11.71
N ALA A 290 12.40 -10.63 10.91
CA ALA A 290 12.61 -10.62 9.47
C ALA A 290 11.77 -9.53 8.81
N THR A 291 12.42 -8.65 8.05
CA THR A 291 11.74 -7.87 7.02
C THR A 291 11.18 -8.86 6.01
N THR A 292 9.86 -8.88 5.85
CA THR A 292 9.16 -9.90 5.08
C THR A 292 8.01 -9.28 4.32
N LEU A 293 7.54 -10.02 3.32
CA LEU A 293 6.38 -9.68 2.54
C LEU A 293 5.35 -10.81 2.71
N VAL A 294 4.14 -10.46 3.12
CA VAL A 294 3.02 -11.40 3.29
C VAL A 294 1.94 -11.14 2.25
N ASP A 295 1.14 -12.17 1.94
CA ASP A 295 -0.03 -12.00 1.09
C ASP A 295 -1.02 -11.02 1.75
N GLY A 296 -1.43 -10.00 1.01
CA GLY A 296 -2.48 -9.09 1.44
C GLY A 296 -3.83 -9.82 1.55
N PRO A 297 -4.75 -9.36 2.41
CA PRO A 297 -6.03 -10.05 2.65
C PRO A 297 -6.95 -10.05 1.43
N ASN A 298 -6.78 -9.08 0.52
CA ASN A 298 -7.59 -8.92 -0.68
C ASN A 298 -6.67 -8.76 -1.89
N PRO A 299 -6.11 -9.87 -2.42
CA PRO A 299 -5.28 -9.80 -3.61
C PRO A 299 -6.08 -9.30 -4.82
N LYS A 300 -5.46 -8.47 -5.65
CA LYS A 300 -6.11 -7.84 -6.81
C LYS A 300 -5.23 -7.87 -8.03
N ASP A 301 -5.87 -8.03 -9.17
CA ASP A 301 -5.26 -7.86 -10.48
C ASP A 301 -4.90 -6.39 -10.72
N SER A 302 -3.92 -6.15 -11.59
CA SER A 302 -3.40 -4.81 -11.81
C SER A 302 -3.84 -4.25 -13.15
N PRO A 303 -4.29 -2.98 -13.23
CA PRO A 303 -4.45 -2.31 -14.51
C PRO A 303 -3.09 -1.99 -15.14
N ILE A 304 -2.99 -2.13 -16.45
CA ILE A 304 -1.86 -1.63 -17.22
C ILE A 304 -1.83 -0.10 -17.10
N PHE A 305 -0.77 0.46 -16.52
CA PHE A 305 -0.61 1.93 -16.55
C PHE A 305 -0.07 2.35 -17.91
N ILE A 306 -0.87 3.12 -18.64
CA ILE A 306 -0.49 3.60 -19.96
C ILE A 306 0.74 4.49 -19.82
N ARG A 307 1.83 4.16 -20.53
CA ARG A 307 3.14 4.82 -20.39
C ARG A 307 3.71 4.82 -18.97
N GLY A 308 3.30 3.87 -18.12
CA GLY A 308 3.77 3.75 -16.73
C GLY A 308 3.11 4.74 -15.76
N GLU A 309 2.15 5.53 -16.22
CA GLU A 309 1.48 6.57 -15.44
C GLU A 309 0.36 5.98 -14.59
N ALA A 310 0.60 5.76 -13.30
CA ALA A 310 -0.41 5.19 -12.39
C ALA A 310 -1.70 6.01 -12.26
N GLU A 311 -1.71 7.24 -12.79
CA GLU A 311 -2.92 8.05 -12.88
C GLU A 311 -3.80 7.65 -14.08
N ASN A 312 -3.23 7.02 -15.12
CA ASN A 312 -3.87 6.65 -16.38
C ASN A 312 -3.95 5.11 -16.57
N PRO A 313 -4.84 4.42 -15.85
CA PRO A 313 -4.99 2.96 -15.93
C PRO A 313 -5.81 2.51 -17.16
N GLY A 314 -5.28 1.54 -17.89
CA GLY A 314 -5.92 0.82 -18.98
C GLY A 314 -6.56 -0.50 -18.53
N GLU A 315 -6.45 -1.53 -19.38
CA GLU A 315 -7.02 -2.86 -19.14
C GLU A 315 -6.43 -3.53 -17.90
N VAL A 316 -7.28 -4.23 -17.13
CA VAL A 316 -6.86 -5.02 -15.98
C VAL A 316 -6.38 -6.38 -16.43
N VAL A 317 -5.14 -6.71 -16.08
CA VAL A 317 -4.53 -7.99 -16.43
C VAL A 317 -4.45 -8.91 -15.21
N PRO A 318 -4.77 -10.21 -15.39
CA PRO A 318 -4.69 -11.16 -14.30
C PRO A 318 -3.25 -11.34 -13.83
N ARG A 319 -3.07 -11.55 -12.53
CA ARG A 319 -1.76 -11.90 -11.95
C ARG A 319 -1.26 -13.22 -12.54
N ARG A 320 -0.15 -13.17 -13.28
CA ARG A 320 0.44 -14.31 -14.01
C ARG A 320 1.96 -14.16 -14.01
N PHE A 321 2.67 -15.26 -14.30
CA PHE A 321 4.11 -15.19 -14.56
C PHE A 321 4.36 -14.76 -16.01
N LEU A 322 5.62 -14.58 -16.41
CA LEU A 322 5.96 -14.18 -17.78
C LEU A 322 5.57 -15.27 -18.80
N GLU A 323 4.92 -14.85 -19.88
CA GLU A 323 4.50 -15.72 -20.99
C GLU A 323 5.68 -16.42 -21.64
N VAL A 324 6.75 -15.67 -21.93
CA VAL A 324 7.96 -16.20 -22.58
C VAL A 324 8.57 -17.38 -21.81
N LEU A 325 8.36 -17.46 -20.48
CA LEU A 325 8.86 -18.54 -19.64
C LEU A 325 7.83 -19.63 -19.33
N SER A 326 6.52 -19.33 -19.38
CA SER A 326 5.45 -20.24 -18.95
C SER A 326 4.52 -20.72 -20.07
N GLY A 327 4.63 -20.13 -21.26
CA GLY A 327 3.74 -20.33 -22.38
C GLY A 327 2.41 -19.54 -22.30
N PRO A 328 1.63 -19.55 -23.39
CA PRO A 328 0.40 -18.76 -23.52
C PRO A 328 -0.71 -19.20 -22.56
N ASN A 329 -0.74 -20.49 -22.17
CA ASN A 329 -1.77 -21.07 -21.30
C ASN A 329 -1.41 -21.01 -19.79
N ARG A 330 -0.57 -20.05 -19.39
CA ARG A 330 -0.10 -19.93 -18.00
C ARG A 330 -1.25 -19.61 -17.03
N PRO A 331 -1.30 -20.27 -15.85
CA PRO A 331 -2.38 -20.05 -14.89
C PRO A 331 -2.27 -18.67 -14.24
N ALA A 332 -3.41 -18.13 -13.81
CA ALA A 332 -3.45 -16.97 -12.92
C ALA A 332 -3.12 -17.37 -11.48
N PHE A 333 -2.46 -16.46 -10.75
CA PHE A 333 -2.18 -16.62 -9.33
C PHE A 333 -3.40 -16.26 -8.48
N ALA A 334 -3.73 -17.13 -7.52
CA ALA A 334 -4.77 -16.83 -6.53
C ALA A 334 -4.29 -15.84 -5.45
N SER A 335 -3.02 -15.95 -5.01
CA SER A 335 -2.37 -15.15 -3.96
C SER A 335 -1.38 -14.11 -4.50
N GLY A 336 -0.90 -13.23 -3.64
CA GLY A 336 0.03 -12.14 -3.96
C GLY A 336 1.51 -12.53 -3.98
N ASN A 337 1.84 -13.82 -4.02
CA ASN A 337 3.24 -14.29 -4.04
C ASN A 337 3.54 -15.09 -5.33
N ILE A 338 4.70 -14.79 -5.94
CA ILE A 338 5.21 -15.35 -7.21
C ILE A 338 5.43 -16.87 -7.19
N THR A 339 5.48 -17.47 -5.99
CA THR A 339 5.74 -18.92 -5.81
C THR A 339 4.48 -19.77 -5.71
N SER A 340 3.31 -19.15 -5.75
CA SER A 340 2.01 -19.83 -5.58
C SER A 340 1.52 -20.54 -6.86
N ALA A 341 2.27 -20.45 -7.96
CA ALA A 341 1.97 -21.13 -9.21
C ALA A 341 2.35 -22.60 -9.07
N LYS A 342 1.34 -23.46 -8.88
CA LYS A 342 1.49 -24.88 -9.24
C LYS A 342 1.70 -24.96 -10.75
N ALA A 343 2.96 -25.00 -11.20
CA ALA A 343 3.28 -25.24 -12.60
C ALA A 343 2.92 -26.69 -12.96
N SER A 344 1.78 -26.87 -13.61
CA SER A 344 1.45 -28.10 -14.32
C SER A 344 2.10 -28.05 -15.71
N SER A 345 3.42 -28.21 -15.80
CA SER A 345 4.08 -28.50 -17.09
C SER A 345 5.31 -29.38 -16.90
N ARG A 346 5.42 -30.41 -17.74
CA ARG A 346 6.36 -31.54 -17.64
C ARG A 346 7.83 -31.21 -18.01
N ARG A 347 8.33 -30.00 -17.76
CA ARG A 347 9.75 -29.67 -17.98
C ARG A 347 10.27 -28.80 -16.82
N PRO A 348 11.38 -29.18 -16.14
CA PRO A 348 11.80 -28.54 -14.91
C PRO A 348 12.39 -27.17 -15.24
N THR A 349 11.55 -26.12 -15.14
CA THR A 349 11.93 -24.75 -15.43
C THR A 349 11.83 -23.95 -14.12
N ILE A 350 13.01 -23.72 -13.53
CA ILE A 350 13.48 -22.63 -12.65
C ILE A 350 12.61 -22.13 -11.47
N LEU A 351 11.29 -22.26 -11.43
CA LEU A 351 10.49 -21.78 -10.29
C LEU A 351 9.32 -22.71 -9.85
N ALA A 352 9.38 -23.99 -10.20
CA ALA A 352 8.50 -25.01 -9.61
C ALA A 352 9.33 -26.22 -9.16
N ILE A 353 9.67 -26.27 -7.86
CA ILE A 353 10.29 -27.46 -7.26
C ILE A 353 9.42 -27.91 -6.08
N SER A 354 8.64 -28.96 -6.32
CA SER A 354 8.02 -29.78 -5.28
C SER A 354 9.12 -30.49 -4.47
N PRO A 355 9.02 -30.59 -3.13
CA PRO A 355 10.02 -31.29 -2.34
C PRO A 355 9.80 -32.80 -2.46
N ARG A 356 10.27 -33.42 -3.54
CA ARG A 356 10.51 -34.87 -3.53
C ARG A 356 11.88 -35.11 -2.92
N ARG A 357 11.89 -35.48 -1.63
CA ARG A 357 13.06 -36.13 -1.00
C ARG A 357 13.39 -37.37 -1.83
N ARG A 358 14.49 -37.35 -2.60
CA ARG A 358 15.25 -38.58 -2.84
C ARG A 358 16.23 -38.68 -1.68
N ALA A 359 16.09 -39.73 -0.88
CA ALA A 359 17.11 -40.13 0.06
C ALA A 359 18.40 -40.36 -0.74
N ILE A 360 19.41 -39.52 -0.50
CA ILE A 360 20.79 -39.83 -0.87
C ILE A 360 21.34 -40.63 0.32
N PRO A 361 21.88 -41.84 0.12
CA PRO A 361 22.45 -42.60 1.21
C PRO A 361 23.61 -41.82 1.83
N SER A 362 23.65 -41.80 3.16
CA SER A 362 24.65 -41.12 3.97
C SER A 362 26.07 -41.53 3.58
N CYS A 363 26.85 -40.58 3.06
CA CYS A 363 28.30 -40.68 3.03
C CYS A 363 28.83 -39.73 4.11
N SER A 364 29.26 -40.30 5.25
CA SER A 364 29.92 -39.58 6.31
C SER A 364 31.32 -39.14 5.86
N ILE A 365 31.52 -37.82 5.73
CA ILE A 365 32.86 -37.24 5.65
C ILE A 365 33.15 -36.60 7.00
N THR A 366 34.00 -37.26 7.77
CA THR A 366 34.60 -36.72 8.99
C THR A 366 35.66 -35.68 8.62
N TRP A 367 35.42 -34.42 8.97
CA TRP A 367 36.45 -33.38 8.89
C TRP A 367 37.41 -33.51 10.08
N ARG A 368 38.65 -33.95 9.83
CA ARG A 368 39.76 -33.73 10.76
C ARG A 368 40.22 -32.27 10.64
N ALA A 369 40.26 -31.57 11.77
CA ALA A 369 40.82 -30.23 11.87
C ALA A 369 42.32 -30.26 11.54
N ALA A 370 42.76 -29.42 10.61
CA ALA A 370 44.17 -29.13 10.38
C ALA A 370 44.42 -27.62 10.59
N SER A 371 45.45 -27.35 11.38
CA SER A 371 45.84 -26.06 11.95
C SER A 371 46.36 -25.06 10.90
N TRP A 372 46.08 -23.79 11.15
CA TRP A 372 46.61 -22.65 10.40
C TRP A 372 48.14 -22.53 10.57
N LYS A 373 48.90 -22.62 9.48
CA LYS A 373 50.22 -22.00 9.36
C LYS A 373 50.33 -21.22 8.05
N ARG A 374 50.80 -19.97 8.19
CA ARG A 374 51.04 -18.96 7.14
C ARG A 374 51.85 -19.54 5.97
N ALA A 375 51.33 -19.40 4.75
CA ALA A 375 52.12 -19.60 3.54
C ALA A 375 52.69 -18.25 3.09
N GLY A 376 54.01 -18.08 3.28
CA GLY A 376 54.80 -17.03 2.64
C GLY A 376 55.01 -17.35 1.16
N ARG A 377 55.04 -16.29 0.33
CA ARG A 377 55.38 -16.36 -1.09
C ARG A 377 56.82 -16.85 -1.26
N SER A 378 57.03 -17.83 -2.14
CA SER A 378 58.25 -17.86 -2.96
C SER A 378 57.89 -18.28 -4.37
N ARG A 379 58.34 -17.46 -5.33
CA ARG A 379 58.41 -17.80 -6.76
C ARG A 379 59.74 -18.54 -6.95
N ASN A 380 59.76 -19.56 -7.79
CA ASN A 380 60.95 -19.89 -8.56
C ASN A 380 60.54 -20.42 -9.94
N CYS A 381 61.03 -19.74 -10.97
CA CYS A 381 61.09 -20.22 -12.34
C CYS A 381 62.41 -21.00 -12.48
N THR A 382 62.42 -22.10 -13.24
CA THR A 382 63.20 -22.21 -14.50
C THR A 382 63.06 -23.60 -15.14
N SER A 383 63.04 -23.53 -16.48
CA SER A 383 63.19 -24.52 -17.56
C SER A 383 62.37 -25.81 -17.50
#